data_AF-A0A293LIQ0-F1
#
_entry.id   AF-A0A293LIQ0-F1
#
_cell.length_a   1.000
_cell.length_b   1.000
_cell.length_c   1.000
_cell.angle_alpha   90.00
_cell.angle_beta   90.00
_cell.angle_gamma   90.00
#
_symmetry.space_group_name_H-M   'P 1'
#
loop_
_entity.id
_entity.type
_entity.pdbx_description
1 polymer ?
#
loop_
_entity_poly.entity_id
_entity_poly.type
_entity_poly.pdbx_seq_one_letter_code
_entity_poly.pdbx_strand_id
1 'polypeptide(L)'
;MQQEILNLLGLHHRPKPKMHERKYSAPKYLLDLYNSFRDEDDGEITLDTSKSHNELVTNNQSVRMINDSDAIMSFVNHVHHPPPHLRHDHNRRFWFDVGDVSPEENTIKAELNVYRDLRRGSLSSNGTYRLRIDMLQHGAKVDDIISQSVDHVTVTGRDH
;
A
#
# COMPACT_ATOMS: atom_id res chain seq x y z
N MET A 1 -2.26 -34.06 6.37
CA MET A 1 -2.32 -32.65 6.81
C MET A 1 -1.37 -31.72 6.04
N GLN A 2 -0.03 -31.73 6.21
CA GLN A 2 0.83 -30.74 5.51
C GLN A 2 0.70 -30.78 3.98
N GLN A 3 0.74 -31.97 3.37
CA GLN A 3 0.64 -32.09 1.91
C GLN A 3 -0.73 -31.69 1.37
N GLU A 4 -1.79 -31.87 2.16
CA GLU A 4 -3.16 -31.49 1.78
C GLU A 4 -3.29 -29.96 1.68
N ILE A 5 -2.75 -29.22 2.66
CA ILE A 5 -2.73 -27.75 2.63
C ILE A 5 -1.90 -27.24 1.45
N LEU A 6 -0.73 -27.84 1.21
CA LEU A 6 0.12 -27.48 0.08
C LEU A 6 -0.60 -27.69 -1.25
N ASN A 7 -1.26 -28.83 -1.43
CA ASN A 7 -2.04 -29.11 -2.63
C ASN A 7 -3.24 -28.14 -2.78
N LEU A 8 -3.94 -27.83 -1.70
CA LEU A 8 -5.05 -26.86 -1.69
C LEU A 8 -4.59 -25.47 -2.14
N LEU A 9 -3.41 -25.05 -1.70
CA LEU A 9 -2.81 -23.76 -2.04
C LEU A 9 -2.04 -23.79 -3.37
N GLY A 10 -2.01 -24.91 -4.09
CA GLY A 10 -1.25 -25.05 -5.34
C GLY A 10 0.28 -24.99 -5.15
N LEU A 11 0.78 -25.26 -3.94
CA LEU A 11 2.19 -25.17 -3.59
C LEU A 11 2.86 -26.55 -3.63
N HIS A 12 3.97 -26.69 -4.35
CA HIS A 12 4.74 -27.94 -4.37
C HIS A 12 5.57 -28.17 -3.10
N HIS A 13 5.94 -27.10 -2.40
CA HIS A 13 6.68 -27.16 -1.15
C HIS A 13 6.32 -25.98 -0.25
N ARG A 14 6.59 -26.13 1.05
CA ARG A 14 6.44 -25.04 2.02
C ARG A 14 7.32 -23.85 1.60
N PRO A 15 6.76 -22.63 1.49
CA PRO A 15 7.56 -21.43 1.26
C PRO A 15 8.56 -21.22 2.41
N LYS A 16 9.77 -20.76 2.08
CA LYS A 16 10.75 -20.32 3.08
C LYS A 16 10.63 -18.80 3.22
N PRO A 17 9.92 -18.28 4.24
CA PRO A 17 9.75 -16.85 4.38
C PRO A 17 11.11 -16.19 4.59
N LYS A 18 11.42 -15.15 3.79
CA LYS A 18 12.52 -14.24 4.10
C LYS A 18 12.12 -13.48 5.36
N MET A 19 13.04 -13.30 6.32
CA MET A 19 12.77 -12.46 7.49
C MET A 19 12.62 -11.01 7.03
N HIS A 20 11.39 -10.61 6.71
CA HIS A 20 11.09 -9.21 6.45
C HIS A 20 11.01 -8.49 7.80
N GLU A 21 11.80 -7.42 7.96
CA GLU A 21 11.63 -6.54 9.11
C GLU A 21 10.23 -5.95 9.09
N ARG A 22 9.44 -6.14 10.16
CA ARG A 22 8.09 -5.56 10.34
C ARG A 22 8.12 -4.03 10.54
N LYS A 23 9.17 -3.36 10.09
CA LYS A 23 9.38 -1.92 10.26
C LYS A 23 8.65 -1.11 9.20
N TYR A 24 8.24 -1.73 8.09
CA TYR A 24 7.58 -1.05 6.96
C TYR A 24 6.05 -1.02 7.10
N SER A 25 5.42 -0.04 6.44
CA SER A 25 3.96 0.12 6.43
C SER A 25 3.24 -1.00 5.70
N ALA A 26 3.77 -1.49 4.57
CA ALA A 26 3.13 -2.53 3.76
C ALA A 26 2.88 -3.85 4.52
N PRO A 27 3.86 -4.46 5.23
CA PRO A 27 3.59 -5.65 6.05
C PRO A 27 2.63 -5.40 7.23
N LYS A 28 2.63 -4.19 7.80
CA LYS A 28 1.71 -3.83 8.88
C LYS A 28 0.28 -3.72 8.38
N TYR A 29 0.07 -3.10 7.20
CA TYR A 29 -1.24 -2.98 6.57
C TYR A 29 -1.92 -4.35 6.41
N LEU A 30 -1.21 -5.34 5.85
CA LEU A 30 -1.76 -6.69 5.68
C LEU A 30 -2.02 -7.40 7.00
N LEU A 31 -1.17 -7.16 8.01
CA LEU A 31 -1.39 -7.74 9.34
C LEU A 31 -2.62 -7.14 10.03
N ASP A 32 -2.80 -5.82 9.94
CA ASP A 32 -3.97 -5.13 10.48
C ASP A 32 -5.25 -5.58 9.76
N LEU A 33 -5.17 -5.75 8.44
CA LEU A 33 -6.26 -6.29 7.63
C LEU A 33 -6.61 -7.73 8.04
N TYR A 34 -5.59 -8.59 8.16
CA TYR A 34 -5.77 -9.97 8.62
C TYR A 34 -6.46 -10.03 9.99
N ASN A 35 -6.00 -9.23 10.95
CA ASN A 35 -6.58 -9.19 12.30
C ASN A 35 -7.99 -8.60 12.34
N SER A 36 -8.39 -7.87 11.30
CA SER A 36 -9.75 -7.34 11.16
C SER A 36 -10.74 -8.35 10.60
N PHE A 37 -10.29 -9.45 9.98
CA PHE A 37 -11.20 -10.52 9.61
C PHE A 37 -11.74 -11.25 10.84
N ARG A 38 -13.01 -11.63 10.78
CA ARG A 38 -13.64 -12.55 11.72
C ARG A 38 -13.88 -13.87 11.02
N ASP A 39 -13.61 -14.94 11.75
CA ASP A 39 -14.13 -16.25 11.43
C ASP A 39 -15.55 -16.31 12.03
N GLU A 40 -16.57 -16.30 11.18
CA GLU A 40 -17.92 -16.67 11.60
C GLU A 40 -18.02 -18.22 11.67
N ASP A 41 -18.86 -18.73 12.56
CA ASP A 41 -19.01 -20.19 12.80
C ASP A 41 -19.55 -20.95 11.56
N ASP A 42 -20.00 -20.24 10.54
CA ASP A 42 -20.46 -20.77 9.25
C ASP A 42 -19.34 -20.91 8.20
N GLY A 43 -18.12 -20.48 8.53
CA GLY A 43 -16.96 -20.53 7.64
C GLY A 43 -16.89 -19.37 6.65
N GLU A 44 -17.73 -18.33 6.78
CA GLU A 44 -17.61 -17.09 6.03
C GLU A 44 -16.54 -16.19 6.67
N ILE A 45 -15.57 -15.74 5.86
CA ILE A 45 -14.57 -14.78 6.30
C ILE A 45 -15.14 -13.38 6.02
N THR A 46 -15.55 -12.68 7.08
CA THR A 46 -16.10 -11.33 6.97
C THR A 46 -15.16 -10.30 7.61
N LEU A 47 -15.09 -9.10 7.03
CA LEU A 47 -14.35 -7.99 7.63
C LEU A 47 -15.12 -7.39 8.80
N ASP A 48 -14.50 -7.37 9.98
CA ASP A 48 -14.97 -6.62 11.14
C ASP A 48 -14.28 -5.27 11.23
N THR A 49 -14.95 -4.28 10.66
CA THR A 49 -14.54 -2.88 10.69
C THR A 49 -14.25 -2.36 12.11
N SER A 50 -14.86 -2.92 13.16
CA SER A 50 -14.62 -2.48 14.55
C SER A 50 -13.25 -2.90 15.10
N LYS A 51 -12.65 -3.95 14.53
CA LYS A 51 -11.29 -4.42 14.86
C LYS A 51 -10.22 -3.81 13.97
N SER A 52 -10.61 -3.18 12.87
CA SER A 52 -9.66 -2.45 12.03
C SER A 52 -9.19 -1.19 12.73
N HIS A 53 -7.89 -1.14 13.02
CA HIS A 53 -7.22 0.10 13.43
C HIS A 53 -6.88 1.02 12.25
N ASN A 54 -7.21 0.62 11.03
CA ASN A 54 -6.93 1.36 9.82
C ASN A 54 -8.22 2.00 9.28
N GLU A 55 -8.26 3.33 9.32
CA GLU A 55 -9.36 4.16 8.82
C GLU A 55 -9.71 3.88 7.34
N LEU A 56 -8.77 3.37 6.54
CA LEU A 56 -9.06 3.02 5.13
C LEU A 56 -9.92 1.77 4.96
N VAL A 57 -9.85 0.83 5.91
CA VAL A 57 -10.64 -0.40 5.88
C VAL A 57 -12.07 -0.13 6.36
N THR A 58 -12.32 1.02 7.01
CA THR A 58 -13.64 1.35 7.57
C THR A 58 -14.63 1.96 6.58
N ASN A 59 -14.19 2.27 5.36
CA ASN A 59 -15.10 2.69 4.29
C ASN A 59 -15.86 1.48 3.72
N ASN A 60 -17.19 1.55 3.72
CA ASN A 60 -18.10 0.52 3.19
C ASN A 60 -17.75 0.09 1.75
N GLN A 61 -17.25 0.98 0.90
CA GLN A 61 -16.83 0.63 -0.46
C GLN A 61 -15.54 -0.20 -0.45
N SER A 62 -14.58 0.14 0.42
CA SER A 62 -13.35 -0.63 0.59
C SER A 62 -13.64 -2.03 1.13
N VAL A 63 -14.58 -2.16 2.08
CA VAL A 63 -14.97 -3.45 2.66
C VAL A 63 -15.50 -4.41 1.58
N ARG A 64 -16.39 -3.93 0.71
CA ARG A 64 -16.92 -4.76 -0.40
C ARG A 64 -15.81 -5.22 -1.34
N MET A 65 -14.95 -4.29 -1.76
CA MET A 65 -13.84 -4.61 -2.66
C MET A 65 -12.88 -5.63 -2.04
N ILE A 66 -12.63 -5.56 -0.72
CA ILE A 66 -11.80 -6.53 -0.01
C ILE A 66 -12.46 -7.91 0.02
N ASN A 67 -13.75 -8.00 0.33
CA ASN A 67 -14.48 -9.27 0.35
C ASN A 67 -14.59 -9.91 -1.05
N ASP A 68 -14.68 -9.09 -2.10
CA ASP A 68 -14.75 -9.54 -3.49
C ASP A 68 -13.36 -9.90 -4.09
N SER A 69 -12.27 -9.65 -3.36
CA SER A 69 -10.90 -9.85 -3.87
C SER A 69 -10.40 -11.27 -3.61
N ASP A 70 -9.88 -11.92 -4.65
CA ASP A 70 -9.19 -13.22 -4.51
C ASP A 70 -7.83 -13.08 -3.80
N ALA A 71 -7.15 -11.96 -4.02
CA ALA A 71 -5.84 -11.67 -3.44
C ALA A 71 -5.69 -10.19 -3.12
N ILE A 72 -4.98 -9.90 -2.03
CA ILE A 72 -4.63 -8.54 -1.60
C ILE A 72 -3.12 -8.47 -1.43
N MET A 73 -2.49 -7.57 -2.18
CA MET A 73 -1.04 -7.41 -2.20
C MET A 73 -0.65 -6.05 -1.60
N SER A 74 0.48 -5.99 -0.90
CA SER A 74 1.07 -4.73 -0.44
C SER A 74 2.56 -4.67 -0.78
N PHE A 75 2.98 -3.54 -1.33
CA PHE A 75 4.34 -3.36 -1.85
C PHE A 75 5.17 -2.46 -0.94
N VAL A 76 6.41 -2.89 -0.65
CA VAL A 76 7.34 -2.11 0.16
C VAL A 76 7.97 -1.01 -0.70
N ASN A 77 8.09 0.20 -0.15
CA ASN A 77 8.87 1.24 -0.79
C ASN A 77 10.37 0.95 -0.61
N HIS A 78 11.12 0.76 -1.70
CA HIS A 78 12.57 0.50 -1.65
C HIS A 78 13.45 1.75 -1.72
N VAL A 79 12.86 2.96 -1.78
CA VAL A 79 13.65 4.20 -1.73
C VAL A 79 14.17 4.42 -0.31
N HIS A 80 15.45 4.10 -0.09
CA HIS A 80 16.16 4.32 1.16
C HIS A 80 16.93 5.65 1.10
N HIS A 81 16.25 6.75 1.40
CA HIS A 81 16.75 8.13 1.42
C HIS A 81 17.11 8.74 0.05
N PRO A 82 16.71 10.01 -0.22
CA PRO A 82 17.28 10.75 -1.34
C PRO A 82 18.78 11.00 -1.08
N PRO A 83 19.63 11.00 -2.13
CA PRO A 83 21.04 11.35 -2.01
C PRO A 83 21.20 12.68 -1.26
N PRO A 84 22.28 12.85 -0.45
CA PRO A 84 22.46 14.03 0.41
C PRO A 84 22.37 15.38 -0.32
N HIS A 85 22.61 15.40 -1.63
CA HIS A 85 22.62 16.60 -2.47
C HIS A 85 21.24 17.03 -3.00
N LEU A 86 20.17 16.25 -2.78
CA LEU A 86 18.79 16.54 -3.22
C LEU A 86 17.88 16.98 -2.07
N ARG A 87 18.44 17.31 -0.89
CA ARG A 87 17.70 17.67 0.34
C ARG A 87 16.83 18.92 0.22
N HIS A 88 17.00 19.72 -0.84
CA HIS A 88 16.21 20.92 -1.10
C HIS A 88 15.09 20.71 -2.11
N ASP A 89 14.92 19.49 -2.62
CA ASP A 89 13.78 19.17 -3.49
C ASP A 89 12.57 18.83 -2.61
N HIS A 90 11.47 19.55 -2.82
CA HIS A 90 10.20 19.28 -2.12
C HIS A 90 9.57 17.94 -2.55
N ASN A 91 10.14 17.32 -3.58
CA ASN A 91 9.67 16.06 -4.13
C ASN A 91 10.20 14.86 -3.33
N ARG A 92 9.29 13.95 -2.98
CA ARG A 92 9.63 12.63 -2.46
C ARG A 92 9.41 11.59 -3.54
N ARG A 93 10.38 10.70 -3.73
CA ARG A 93 10.26 9.58 -4.67
C ARG A 93 9.92 8.31 -3.91
N PHE A 94 9.08 7.49 -4.53
CA PHE A 94 8.71 6.16 -4.07
C PHE A 94 8.99 5.18 -5.21
N TRP A 95 9.45 3.99 -4.86
CA TRP A 95 9.65 2.91 -5.83
C TRP A 95 9.14 1.61 -5.22
N PHE A 96 8.27 0.94 -5.95
CA PHE A 96 7.59 -0.28 -5.56
C PHE A 96 7.88 -1.32 -6.63
N ASP A 97 8.34 -2.50 -6.23
CA ASP A 97 8.44 -3.64 -7.12
C ASP A 97 7.08 -4.32 -7.21
N VAL A 98 6.43 -4.22 -8.37
CA VAL A 98 5.11 -4.82 -8.64
C VAL A 98 5.22 -5.99 -9.63
N GLY A 99 6.42 -6.54 -9.82
CA GLY A 99 6.67 -7.63 -10.78
C GLY A 99 5.91 -8.93 -10.47
N ASP A 100 5.44 -9.10 -9.24
CA ASP A 100 4.63 -10.23 -8.82
C ASP A 100 3.14 -10.12 -9.25
N VAL A 101 2.71 -8.95 -9.76
CA VAL A 101 1.34 -8.75 -10.28
C VAL A 101 1.30 -9.15 -11.75
N SER A 102 0.50 -10.16 -12.09
CA SER A 102 0.35 -10.57 -13.49
C SER A 102 -0.47 -9.52 -14.27
N PRO A 103 -0.07 -9.14 -15.49
CA PRO A 103 -0.86 -8.24 -16.34
C PRO A 103 -2.20 -8.85 -16.79
N GLU A 104 -2.39 -10.16 -16.61
CA GLU A 104 -3.64 -10.87 -16.94
C GLU A 104 -4.65 -10.83 -15.78
N GLU A 105 -4.23 -10.42 -14.58
CA GLU A 105 -5.10 -10.30 -13.41
C GLU A 105 -5.96 -9.03 -13.47
N ASN A 106 -7.23 -9.14 -13.08
CA ASN A 106 -8.13 -7.99 -13.02
C ASN A 106 -7.91 -7.20 -11.73
N THR A 107 -7.42 -5.96 -11.84
CA THR A 107 -7.23 -5.09 -10.68
C THR A 107 -8.57 -4.48 -10.25
N ILE A 108 -9.12 -4.95 -9.13
CA ILE A 108 -10.36 -4.41 -8.53
C ILE A 108 -10.12 -3.01 -7.97
N LYS A 109 -8.98 -2.80 -7.30
CA LYS A 109 -8.62 -1.53 -6.64
C LYS A 109 -7.11 -1.40 -6.49
N ALA A 110 -6.58 -0.19 -6.61
CA ALA A 110 -5.20 0.15 -6.28
C ALA A 110 -5.15 1.48 -5.51
N GLU A 111 -4.36 1.54 -4.43
CA GLU A 111 -4.26 2.72 -3.55
C GLU A 111 -2.82 3.02 -3.15
N LEU A 112 -2.48 4.31 -3.11
CA LEU A 112 -1.22 4.80 -2.53
C LEU A 112 -1.51 5.55 -1.23
N ASN A 113 -1.01 5.02 -0.12
CA ASN A 113 -1.23 5.58 1.22
C ASN A 113 -0.01 6.34 1.72
N VAL A 114 -0.18 7.65 1.97
CA VAL A 114 0.88 8.53 2.46
C VAL A 114 0.50 9.10 3.82
N TYR A 115 1.24 8.71 4.85
CA TYR A 115 1.03 9.21 6.21
C TYR A 115 1.83 10.49 6.46
N ARG A 116 1.18 11.49 7.05
CA ARG A 116 1.81 12.74 7.51
C ARG A 116 2.08 12.67 9.02
N ASP A 117 3.35 12.72 9.40
CA ASP A 117 3.74 12.92 10.81
C ASP A 117 3.59 14.39 11.19
N LEU A 118 2.53 14.72 11.93
CA LEU A 118 2.26 16.08 12.42
C LEU A 118 3.29 16.58 13.43
N ARG A 119 4.06 15.69 14.07
CA ARG A 119 5.01 16.06 15.13
C ARG A 119 6.38 16.47 14.59
N ARG A 120 6.73 16.04 13.37
CA ARG A 120 8.03 16.33 12.72
C ARG A 120 7.97 17.47 11.70
N GLY A 121 6.78 17.98 11.36
CA GLY A 121 6.62 19.01 10.34
C GLY A 121 6.73 20.42 10.90
N SER A 122 7.55 21.27 10.26
CA SER A 122 7.51 22.74 10.46
C SER A 122 6.34 23.40 9.70
N LEU A 123 5.51 22.60 9.04
CA LEU A 123 4.39 23.03 8.21
C LEU A 123 3.27 23.52 9.14
N SER A 124 2.81 24.76 8.94
CA SER A 124 1.78 25.37 9.79
C SER A 124 0.53 24.49 9.85
N SER A 125 -0.02 24.36 11.06
CA SER A 125 -1.25 23.60 11.29
C SER A 125 -2.46 24.19 10.55
N ASN A 126 -2.37 25.42 10.06
CA ASN A 126 -3.45 26.12 9.35
C ASN A 126 -3.13 26.29 7.84
N GLY A 127 -2.06 25.67 7.35
CA GLY A 127 -1.67 25.75 5.95
C GLY A 127 -2.54 24.88 5.05
N THR A 128 -2.70 25.32 3.81
CA THR A 128 -3.25 24.51 2.72
C THR A 128 -2.09 23.99 1.88
N TYR A 129 -2.05 22.68 1.67
CA TYR A 129 -0.99 22.01 0.93
C TYR A 129 -1.57 21.26 -0.26
N ARG A 130 -0.99 21.47 -1.44
CA ARG A 130 -1.33 20.67 -2.62
C ARG A 130 -0.26 19.61 -2.84
N LEU A 131 -0.65 18.36 -2.69
CA LEU A 131 0.15 17.19 -3.02
C LEU A 131 -0.16 16.80 -4.46
N ARG A 132 0.88 16.50 -5.24
CA ARG A 132 0.76 15.95 -6.59
C ARG A 132 1.50 14.62 -6.63
N ILE A 133 0.91 13.65 -7.33
CA ILE A 133 1.52 12.38 -7.63
C ILE A 133 1.82 12.37 -9.12
N ASP A 134 3.10 12.23 -9.44
CA ASP A 134 3.58 12.05 -10.80
C ASP A 134 4.18 10.64 -10.93
N MET A 135 3.86 9.95 -12.02
CA MET A 135 4.46 8.67 -12.40
C MET A 135 5.66 8.94 -13.31
N LEU A 136 6.80 8.36 -12.96
CA LEU A 136 8.02 8.45 -13.76
C LEU A 136 8.09 7.27 -14.73
N GLN A 137 8.28 7.56 -16.01
CA GLN A 137 8.44 6.57 -17.08
C GLN A 137 9.75 6.81 -17.80
N HIS A 138 10.38 5.73 -18.29
CA HIS A 138 11.52 5.86 -19.19
C HIS A 138 11.02 6.32 -20.57
N GLY A 139 11.67 7.34 -21.13
CA GLY A 139 11.43 7.83 -22.47
C GLY A 139 12.09 6.96 -23.54
N ALA A 140 12.12 7.48 -24.77
CA ALA A 140 12.68 6.75 -25.91
C ALA A 140 14.21 6.50 -25.80
N LYS A 141 14.91 7.25 -24.94
CA LYS A 141 16.32 7.04 -24.59
C LYS A 141 16.41 6.66 -23.11
N VAL A 142 17.43 5.87 -22.76
CA VAL A 142 17.66 5.35 -21.40
C VAL A 142 17.78 6.46 -20.34
N ASP A 143 18.30 7.64 -20.73
CA ASP A 143 18.46 8.79 -19.83
C ASP A 143 17.25 9.73 -19.78
N ASP A 144 16.25 9.53 -20.65
CA ASP A 144 15.05 10.35 -20.66
C ASP A 144 14.09 9.84 -19.59
N ILE A 145 13.82 10.63 -18.55
CA ILE A 145 12.76 10.34 -17.58
C ILE A 145 11.59 11.29 -17.87
N ILE A 146 10.46 10.72 -18.27
CA ILE A 146 9.21 11.44 -18.50
C ILE A 146 8.42 11.41 -17.19
N SER A 147 7.96 12.58 -16.73
CA SER A 147 7.08 12.71 -15.58
C SER A 147 5.65 12.97 -16.05
N GLN A 148 4.73 12.07 -15.69
CA GLN A 148 3.31 12.17 -16.02
C GLN A 148 2.50 12.40 -14.75
N SER A 149 1.74 13.51 -14.67
CA SER A 149 0.82 13.75 -13.56
C SER A 149 -0.28 12.70 -13.53
N VAL A 150 -0.41 12.02 -12.41
CA VAL A 150 -1.42 10.97 -12.16
C VAL A 150 -2.59 11.55 -11.39
N ASP A 151 -2.29 12.22 -10.27
CA ASP A 151 -3.33 12.72 -9.38
C ASP A 151 -2.83 13.89 -8.52
N HIS A 152 -3.75 14.60 -7.88
CA HIS A 152 -3.43 15.62 -6.88
C HIS A 152 -4.51 15.70 -5.81
N VAL A 153 -4.08 15.98 -4.58
CA VAL A 153 -4.97 16.21 -3.45
C VAL A 153 -4.59 17.51 -2.75
N THR A 154 -5.60 18.26 -2.31
CA THR A 154 -5.41 19.46 -1.50
C THR A 154 -5.79 19.12 -0.07
N VAL A 155 -4.85 19.26 0.84
CA VAL A 155 -5.03 18.98 2.27
C VAL A 155 -5.02 20.31 3.00
N THR A 156 -6.11 20.61 3.73
CA THR A 156 -6.18 21.77 4.60
C THR A 156 -5.90 21.33 6.03
N GLY A 157 -5.22 22.17 6.80
CA GLY A 157 -4.85 21.85 8.18
C GLY A 157 -6.03 21.71 9.17
N ARG A 158 -7.28 21.90 8.74
CA ARG A 158 -8.49 21.71 9.55
C ARG A 158 -9.15 20.33 9.38
N ASP A 159 -8.71 19.54 8.41
CA ASP A 159 -9.32 18.23 8.11
C ASP A 159 -8.66 17.12 8.93
N HIS A 160 -8.72 17.21 10.28
CA HIS A 160 -8.41 16.12 11.21
C HIS A 160 -9.17 16.30 12.52
#